data_AF-A0A1E5PQJ6-F1
#
_entry.id   AF-A0A1E5PQJ6-F1
#
_cell.length_a   1.000
_cell.length_b   1.000
_cell.length_c   1.000
_cell.angle_alpha   90.00
_cell.angle_beta   90.00
_cell.angle_gamma   90.00
#
_symmetry.space_group_name_H-M   'P 1'
#
loop_
_entity.id
_entity.type
_entity.pdbx_description
1 polymer ?
#
loop_
_entity_poly.entity_id
_entity_poly.type
_entity_poly.pdbx_seq_one_letter_code
_entity_poly.pdbx_strand_id
1 'polypeptide(L)'
;MIEIVVVVLGAAGAGWLLRRKHLARTAAGPVPGIPCMARRPAGQGRWRPGRVYADQDAPRWVPQRGEPVLLPGGRATGVRAPSVKEGMSIHPGSRIVACAYDDGGTMEIAVMPLDLRELLAAVSRTGDAGES
;
A
#
# COMPACT_ATOMS: atom_id res chain seq x y z
N MET A 1 -42.12 5.85 -26.59
CA MET A 1 -42.16 4.73 -25.62
C MET A 1 -40.85 3.94 -25.57
N ILE A 2 -40.31 3.46 -26.70
CA ILE A 2 -39.05 2.70 -26.75
C ILE A 2 -37.85 3.41 -26.10
N GLU A 3 -37.67 4.71 -26.38
CA GLU A 3 -36.60 5.53 -25.76
C GLU A 3 -36.61 5.49 -24.22
N ILE A 4 -37.81 5.61 -23.62
CA ILE A 4 -37.96 5.60 -22.17
C ILE A 4 -37.61 4.23 -21.59
N VAL A 5 -37.98 3.16 -22.29
CA VAL A 5 -37.69 1.78 -21.88
C VAL A 5 -36.18 1.51 -21.89
N VAL A 6 -35.46 2.00 -22.90
CA VAL A 6 -33.99 1.84 -23.01
C VAL A 6 -33.27 2.59 -21.87
N VAL A 7 -33.68 3.84 -21.58
CA VAL A 7 -33.07 4.63 -20.51
C VAL A 7 -33.30 3.99 -19.13
N VAL A 8 -34.51 3.51 -18.86
CA VAL A 8 -34.84 2.84 -17.59
C VAL A 8 -34.05 1.55 -17.41
N LEU A 9 -33.93 0.72 -18.45
CA LEU A 9 -33.11 -0.49 -18.43
C LEU A 9 -31.62 -0.19 -18.23
N GLY A 10 -31.11 0.86 -18.89
CA GLY A 10 -29.72 1.30 -18.73
C GLY A 10 -29.39 1.76 -17.32
N ALA A 11 -30.25 2.60 -16.72
CA ALA A 11 -30.09 3.09 -15.35
C ALA A 11 -30.16 1.95 -14.32
N ALA A 12 -31.10 1.01 -14.49
CA ALA A 12 -31.21 -0.16 -13.64
C ALA A 12 -29.98 -1.08 -13.72
N GLY A 13 -29.46 -1.31 -14.94
CA GLY A 13 -28.25 -2.10 -15.16
C GLY A 13 -27.00 -1.48 -14.54
N ALA A 14 -26.81 -0.17 -14.73
CA ALA A 14 -25.70 0.57 -14.13
C ALA A 14 -25.77 0.56 -12.59
N GLY A 15 -26.97 0.78 -12.02
CA GLY A 15 -27.20 0.69 -10.59
C GLY A 15 -26.92 -0.71 -10.02
N TRP A 16 -27.32 -1.76 -10.73
CA TRP A 16 -27.05 -3.14 -10.32
C TRP A 16 -25.55 -3.48 -10.31
N LEU A 17 -24.79 -3.04 -11.33
CA LEU A 17 -23.34 -3.23 -11.40
C LEU A 17 -22.61 -2.48 -10.30
N LEU A 18 -23.00 -1.22 -10.03
CA LEU A 18 -22.43 -0.44 -8.93
C LEU A 18 -22.72 -1.09 -7.58
N ARG A 19 -23.95 -1.56 -7.36
CA ARG A 19 -24.34 -2.28 -6.14
C ARG A 19 -23.57 -3.59 -5.99
N ARG A 20 -23.42 -4.37 -7.06
CA ARG A 20 -22.65 -5.62 -7.06
C ARG A 20 -21.18 -5.38 -6.73
N LYS A 21 -20.58 -4.33 -7.29
CA LYS A 21 -19.20 -3.93 -7.00
C LYS A 21 -19.04 -3.41 -5.57
N HIS A 22 -20.01 -2.65 -5.06
CA HIS A 22 -20.04 -2.22 -3.67
C HIS A 22 -20.14 -3.41 -2.72
N LEU A 23 -21.06 -4.33 -2.97
CA LEU A 23 -21.22 -5.55 -2.17
C LEU A 23 -19.98 -6.43 -2.19
N ALA A 24 -19.30 -6.55 -3.34
CA ALA A 24 -18.02 -7.25 -3.43
C ALA A 24 -16.91 -6.57 -2.61
N ARG A 25 -16.90 -5.23 -2.56
CA ARG A 25 -15.94 -4.46 -1.74
C ARG A 25 -16.24 -4.57 -0.24
N THR A 26 -17.50 -4.57 0.16
CA THR A 26 -17.89 -4.71 1.57
C THR A 26 -17.74 -6.14 2.07
N ALA A 27 -17.97 -7.14 1.21
CA ALA A 27 -17.80 -8.55 1.54
C ALA A 27 -16.33 -8.97 1.69
N ALA A 28 -15.39 -8.19 1.14
CA ALA A 28 -13.96 -8.47 1.26
C ALA A 28 -13.39 -8.26 2.69
N GLY A 29 -14.18 -7.70 3.61
CA GLY A 29 -13.75 -7.42 4.98
C GLY A 29 -12.56 -6.46 5.08
N PRO A 30 -12.16 -6.07 6.30
CA PRO A 30 -10.88 -5.42 6.51
C PRO A 30 -9.78 -6.45 6.24
N VAL A 31 -9.23 -6.41 5.02
CA VAL A 31 -8.07 -7.23 4.69
C VAL A 31 -6.93 -6.76 5.63
N PRO A 32 -6.27 -7.68 6.36
CA PRO A 32 -5.20 -7.33 7.30
C PRO A 32 -3.98 -6.73 6.58
N GLY A 33 -3.19 -5.95 7.33
CA GLY A 33 -1.98 -5.31 6.84
C GLY A 33 -2.19 -3.89 6.30
N ILE A 34 -1.16 -3.07 6.43
CA ILE A 34 -1.13 -1.64 6.09
C ILE A 34 -1.06 -1.49 4.57
N PRO A 35 -2.07 -0.91 3.90
CA PRO A 35 -2.05 -0.74 2.45
C PRO A 35 -0.99 0.28 2.05
N CYS A 36 -0.12 -0.09 1.10
CA CYS A 36 0.94 0.79 0.64
C CYS A 36 1.38 0.48 -0.80
N MET A 37 2.20 1.36 -1.35
CA MET A 37 2.98 1.05 -2.54
C MET A 37 4.45 1.03 -2.16
N ALA A 38 5.23 0.14 -2.75
CA ALA A 38 6.66 0.12 -2.53
C ALA A 38 7.45 0.00 -3.82
N ARG A 39 8.68 0.51 -3.80
CA ARG A 39 9.65 0.33 -4.89
C ARG A 39 11.01 -0.05 -4.33
N ARG A 40 11.70 -0.92 -5.06
CA ARG A 40 13.06 -1.39 -4.78
C ARG A 40 13.83 -1.48 -6.11
N PRO A 41 15.05 -0.94 -6.23
CA PRO A 41 15.71 -0.06 -5.27
C PRO A 41 15.02 1.31 -5.13
N ALA A 42 15.30 2.06 -4.06
CA ALA A 42 14.77 3.42 -3.88
C ALA A 42 15.16 4.32 -5.07
N GLY A 43 14.29 5.26 -5.43
CA GLY A 43 14.51 6.23 -6.51
C GLY A 43 14.44 5.67 -7.95
N GLN A 44 14.71 4.38 -8.14
CA GLN A 44 14.84 3.76 -9.48
C GLN A 44 13.81 2.65 -9.74
N GLY A 45 13.30 2.01 -8.70
CA GLY A 45 12.31 0.95 -8.81
C GLY A 45 10.93 1.44 -9.27
N ARG A 46 10.16 0.55 -9.91
CA ARG A 46 8.75 0.80 -10.21
C ARG A 46 7.92 0.67 -8.94
N TRP A 47 7.00 1.61 -8.73
CA TRP A 47 6.00 1.51 -7.67
C TRP A 47 5.09 0.30 -7.90
N ARG A 48 5.06 -0.59 -6.92
CA ARG A 48 4.23 -1.79 -6.90
C ARG A 48 3.27 -1.70 -5.72
N PRO A 49 1.96 -1.97 -5.92
CA PRO A 49 1.02 -1.98 -4.82
C PRO A 49 1.20 -3.24 -3.99
N GLY A 50 1.01 -3.13 -2.68
CA GLY A 50 1.14 -4.23 -1.74
C GLY A 50 0.63 -3.85 -0.36
N ARG A 51 1.00 -4.66 0.62
CA ARG A 51 0.62 -4.48 2.03
C ARG A 51 1.80 -4.78 2.93
N VAL A 52 1.98 -3.98 3.96
CA VAL A 52 2.93 -4.31 5.03
C VAL A 52 2.21 -5.08 6.11
N TYR A 53 2.78 -6.22 6.48
CA TYR A 53 2.36 -7.02 7.62
C TYR A 53 3.41 -6.89 8.71
N ALA A 54 3.00 -6.29 9.83
CA ALA A 54 3.79 -6.22 11.06
C ALA A 54 3.61 -7.54 11.82
N ASP A 55 4.18 -8.62 11.28
CA ASP A 55 4.20 -9.91 11.99
C ASP A 55 5.14 -9.83 13.20
N GLN A 56 5.00 -10.72 14.18
CA GLN A 56 5.73 -10.63 15.45
C GLN A 56 7.26 -10.80 15.30
N ASP A 57 7.70 -11.48 14.24
CA ASP A 57 9.11 -11.87 14.04
C ASP A 57 9.85 -10.92 13.09
N ALA A 58 9.27 -10.65 11.91
CA ALA A 58 9.84 -9.73 10.93
C ALA A 58 8.74 -9.04 10.10
N PRO A 59 8.73 -7.69 10.04
CA PRO A 59 7.81 -6.98 9.17
C PRO A 59 8.12 -7.34 7.72
N ARG A 60 7.07 -7.61 6.93
CA ARG A 60 7.21 -7.95 5.51
C ARG A 60 6.26 -7.14 4.65
N TRP A 61 6.72 -6.75 3.48
CA TRP A 61 5.90 -6.18 2.43
C TRP A 61 5.50 -7.27 1.44
N VAL A 62 4.21 -7.47 1.27
CA VAL A 62 3.65 -8.44 0.32
C VAL A 62 3.08 -7.67 -0.88
N PRO A 63 3.64 -7.81 -2.08
CA PRO A 63 3.07 -7.20 -3.28
C PRO A 63 1.73 -7.86 -3.64
N GLN A 64 0.86 -7.14 -4.34
CA GLN A 64 -0.37 -7.76 -4.89
C GLN A 64 -0.07 -8.86 -5.92
N ARG A 65 1.11 -8.83 -6.54
CA ARG A 65 1.62 -9.86 -7.46
C ARG A 65 3.11 -10.04 -7.22
N GLY A 66 3.54 -11.28 -7.00
CA GLY A 66 4.95 -11.65 -6.79
C GLY A 66 5.25 -12.08 -5.36
N GLU A 67 6.53 -12.32 -5.07
CA GLU A 67 7.00 -12.83 -3.79
C GLU A 67 6.96 -11.77 -2.67
N PRO A 68 6.63 -12.17 -1.43
CA PRO A 68 6.84 -11.35 -0.24
C PRO A 68 8.29 -10.89 -0.10
N VAL A 69 8.49 -9.66 0.34
CA VAL A 69 9.81 -9.08 0.59
C VAL A 69 9.89 -8.73 2.07
N LEU A 70 10.86 -9.30 2.77
CA LEU A 70 11.16 -8.90 4.15
C LEU A 70 11.51 -7.42 4.17
N LEU A 71 10.90 -6.66 5.07
CA LEU A 71 11.28 -5.28 5.26
C LEU A 71 12.63 -5.25 5.98
N PRO A 72 13.46 -4.24 5.67
CA PRO A 72 14.73 -4.09 6.37
C PRO A 72 14.47 -3.98 7.86
N GLY A 73 15.20 -4.78 8.63
CA GLY A 73 15.18 -4.68 10.06
C GLY A 73 15.82 -3.37 10.49
N GLY A 74 15.02 -2.39 10.90
CA GLY A 74 15.54 -1.29 11.71
C GLY A 74 16.30 -0.18 10.98
N ARG A 75 15.62 0.54 10.06
CA ARG A 75 15.46 2.01 10.16
C ARG A 75 14.71 2.56 8.96
N ALA A 76 13.60 3.23 9.27
CA ALA A 76 13.17 4.32 8.40
C ALA A 76 14.29 5.37 8.40
N THR A 77 14.94 5.59 7.25
CA THR A 77 16.02 6.56 7.08
C THR A 77 15.48 7.98 6.85
N GLY A 78 14.19 8.10 6.52
CA GLY A 78 13.51 9.39 6.42
C GLY A 78 12.07 9.25 5.96
N VAL A 79 11.29 10.33 6.17
CA VAL A 79 9.92 10.46 5.69
C VAL A 79 9.80 11.75 4.89
N ARG A 80 9.23 11.67 3.68
CA ARG A 80 9.03 12.84 2.81
C ARG A 80 7.70 12.81 2.08
N ALA A 81 7.29 13.96 1.55
CA ALA A 81 6.20 14.02 0.58
C ALA A 81 6.66 13.50 -0.81
N PRO A 82 5.73 12.97 -1.61
CA PRO A 82 6.02 12.66 -3.01
C PRO A 82 6.33 13.93 -3.80
N SER A 83 7.28 13.84 -4.73
CA SER A 83 7.44 14.84 -5.78
C SER A 83 6.25 14.85 -6.74
N VAL A 84 6.11 15.88 -7.56
CA VAL A 84 5.04 15.99 -8.58
C VAL A 84 5.04 14.76 -9.49
N LYS A 85 6.21 14.32 -9.97
CA LYS A 85 6.35 13.15 -10.83
C LYS A 85 5.91 11.87 -10.12
N GLU A 86 6.23 11.72 -8.84
CA GLU A 86 5.80 10.57 -8.05
C GLU A 86 4.30 10.60 -7.78
N GLY A 87 3.71 11.77 -7.52
CA GLY A 87 2.27 11.96 -7.32
C GLY A 87 1.40 11.57 -8.52
N MET A 88 1.99 11.35 -9.70
CA MET A 88 1.31 10.75 -10.85
C MET A 88 1.25 9.21 -10.77
N SER A 89 2.18 8.58 -10.06
CA SER A 89 2.31 7.12 -9.93
C SER A 89 1.77 6.57 -8.60
N ILE A 90 1.77 7.40 -7.56
CA ILE A 90 1.26 7.10 -6.22
C ILE A 90 0.33 8.23 -5.78
N HIS A 91 -0.46 7.98 -4.74
CA HIS A 91 -1.38 9.02 -4.24
C HIS A 91 -0.60 10.26 -3.77
N PRO A 92 -0.92 11.49 -4.23
CA PRO A 92 -0.13 12.70 -3.94
C PRO A 92 -0.15 13.10 -2.46
N GLY A 93 -1.22 12.74 -1.74
CA GLY A 93 -1.32 12.93 -0.29
C GLY A 93 -0.52 11.94 0.55
N SER A 94 0.18 10.98 -0.06
CA SER A 94 0.98 9.97 0.66
C SER A 94 2.22 10.54 1.34
N ARG A 95 2.85 9.71 2.17
CA ARG A 95 4.17 9.91 2.73
C ARG A 95 5.06 8.76 2.29
N ILE A 96 6.23 9.08 1.75
CA ILE A 96 7.23 8.12 1.34
C ILE A 96 8.19 7.94 2.51
N VAL A 97 8.26 6.71 3.00
CA VAL A 97 9.24 6.25 3.99
C VAL A 97 10.38 5.58 3.26
N ALA A 98 11.59 6.12 3.40
CA ALA A 98 12.80 5.49 2.90
C ALA A 98 13.32 4.50 3.95
N CYS A 99 13.73 3.31 3.51
CA CYS A 99 14.30 2.26 4.36
C CYS A 99 15.58 1.73 3.71
N ALA A 100 16.57 1.40 4.54
CA ALA A 100 17.84 0.82 4.10
C ALA A 100 18.00 -0.58 4.72
N TYR A 101 18.50 -1.52 3.93
CA TYR A 101 18.88 -2.86 4.36
C TYR A 101 20.36 -2.86 4.76
N ASP A 102 20.75 -3.78 5.64
CA ASP A 102 22.15 -3.92 6.09
C ASP A 102 23.12 -4.28 4.96
N ASP A 103 22.61 -4.92 3.89
CA ASP A 103 23.35 -5.25 2.68
C ASP A 103 23.55 -4.05 1.72
N GLY A 104 23.15 -2.84 2.13
CA GLY A 104 23.19 -1.62 1.31
C GLY A 104 22.03 -1.49 0.33
N GLY A 105 21.08 -2.43 0.30
CA GLY A 105 19.84 -2.31 -0.45
C GLY A 105 18.98 -1.15 0.08
N THR A 106 18.13 -0.58 -0.78
CA THR A 106 17.20 0.49 -0.38
C THR A 106 15.79 0.22 -0.89
N MET A 107 14.80 0.64 -0.12
CA MET A 107 13.38 0.52 -0.46
C MET A 107 12.63 1.76 -0.01
N GLU A 108 11.69 2.21 -0.84
CA GLU A 108 10.78 3.29 -0.49
C GLU A 108 9.35 2.77 -0.44
N ILE A 109 8.61 3.20 0.59
CA ILE A 109 7.23 2.79 0.86
C ILE A 109 6.37 4.04 0.91
N ALA A 110 5.44 4.17 -0.03
CA ALA A 110 4.41 5.19 -0.04
C ALA A 110 3.18 4.69 0.72
N VAL A 111 2.81 5.39 1.79
CA VAL A 111 1.70 5.06 2.67
C VAL A 111 0.80 6.28 2.89
N MET A 112 -0.47 6.07 3.23
CA MET A 112 -1.32 7.19 3.62
C MET A 112 -0.89 7.77 4.97
N PRO A 113 -1.03 9.10 5.19
CA PRO A 113 -0.62 9.73 6.44
C PRO A 113 -1.26 9.12 7.69
N LEU A 114 -2.49 8.61 7.54
CA LEU A 114 -3.27 7.94 8.57
C LEU A 114 -2.55 6.67 9.08
N ASP A 115 -1.95 5.91 8.15
CA ASP A 115 -1.30 4.64 8.43
C ASP A 115 0.23 4.78 8.61
N LEU A 116 0.76 6.00 8.47
CA LEU A 116 2.21 6.27 8.59
C LEU A 116 2.75 5.88 9.97
N ARG A 117 2.03 6.21 11.03
CA ARG A 117 2.45 5.89 12.41
C ARG A 117 2.54 4.39 12.63
N GLU A 118 1.57 3.64 12.12
CA GLU A 118 1.55 2.19 12.21
C GLU A 118 2.70 1.57 11.40
N LEU A 119 2.98 2.10 10.21
CA LEU A 119 4.09 1.65 9.38
C LEU A 119 5.45 1.90 10.07
N LEU A 120 5.65 3.09 10.64
CA LEU A 120 6.89 3.41 11.35
C LEU A 120 7.09 2.49 12.56
N ALA A 121 6.03 2.23 13.33
CA ALA A 121 6.09 1.28 14.45
C ALA A 121 6.45 -0.15 13.98
N ALA A 122 5.91 -0.58 12.84
CA ALA A 122 6.22 -1.89 12.26
C ALA A 122 7.68 -2.01 11.82
N VAL A 123 8.23 -0.96 11.17
CA VAL A 123 9.62 -0.96 10.68
C VAL A 123 10.63 -0.82 11.82
N SER A 124 10.29 -0.07 12.88
CA SER A 124 11.17 0.14 14.05
C SER A 124 11.31 -1.09 14.95
N ARG A 125 10.27 -1.92 15.11
CA ARG A 125 10.27 -3.07 16.04
C ARG A 125 11.40 -4.07 15.79
N THR A 126 11.81 -4.24 14.54
CA THR A 126 12.89 -5.17 14.17
C THR A 126 14.26 -4.74 14.68
N GLY A 127 14.45 -3.45 15.00
CA GLY A 127 15.72 -2.94 15.52
C GLY A 127 15.95 -3.18 17.02
N ASP A 128 14.90 -3.55 17.77
CA ASP A 128 14.96 -3.82 19.23
C ASP A 128 15.05 -5.32 19.57
N ALA A 129 14.82 -6.22 18.61
CA ALA A 129 14.78 -7.67 18.84
C ALA A 129 16.17 -8.35 18.81
N GLY A 130 17.25 -7.58 18.83
CA GLY A 130 18.63 -8.05 18.66
C GLY A 130 19.52 -8.01 19.92
N GLU A 131 18.97 -7.73 21.10
CA GLU A 131 19.71 -7.77 22.38
C GLU A 131 19.05 -8.77 23.34
N SER A 132 19.52 -10.02 23.32
CA SER A 132 19.42 -11.00 24.42
C SER A 132 20.51 -12.05 24.27
#